data_AF-X4ZSQ8-F1
#
_entry.id   AF-X4ZSQ8-F1
#
_cell.length_a   1.000
_cell.length_b   1.000
_cell.length_c   1.000
_cell.angle_alpha   90.00
_cell.angle_beta   90.00
_cell.angle_gamma   90.00
#
_symmetry.space_group_name_H-M   'P 1'
#
loop_
_entity.id
_entity.type
_entity.pdbx_description
1 polymer ?
#
loop_
_entity_poly.entity_id
_entity_poly.type
_entity_poly.pdbx_seq_one_letter_code
_entity_poly.pdbx_strand_id
1 'polypeptide(L)'
;MCYEQREGKRVYLGTRAWTDKKLKRPIRAVYHVIERTMEADGQLLLTPRIEAQVFFTTLTCSPWQVLQLYGDHATSEQFHSELKTDLNLECLPSRTFATNDLVQYAGLIAYSLLRAIGQISLQEPDAPVRMRCITDG
;
A
#
# COMPACT_ATOMS: atom_id res chain seq x y z
N MET A 1 20.04 6.45 7.73
CA MET A 1 19.67 6.55 9.15
C MET A 1 19.41 5.15 9.68
N CYS A 2 20.00 4.80 10.81
CA CYS A 2 19.72 3.56 11.53
C CYS A 2 19.21 3.95 12.91
N TYR A 3 18.09 3.36 13.33
CA TYR A 3 17.58 3.53 14.68
C TYR A 3 16.90 2.25 15.15
N GLU A 4 16.87 2.04 16.45
CA GLU A 4 16.14 0.95 17.07
C GLU A 4 14.73 1.43 17.40
N GLN A 5 13.71 0.76 16.86
CA GLN A 5 12.31 1.16 17.05
C GLN A 5 11.75 0.58 18.36
N ARG A 6 12.13 -0.65 18.67
CA ARG A 6 11.88 -1.37 19.92
C ARG A 6 12.99 -2.40 20.09
N GLU A 7 13.11 -2.96 21.29
CA GLU A 7 14.07 -4.03 21.56
C GLU A 7 13.95 -5.15 20.52
N GLY A 8 15.09 -5.51 19.94
CA GLY A 8 15.20 -6.54 18.92
C GLY A 8 14.60 -6.19 17.56
N LYS A 9 14.29 -4.90 17.30
CA LYS A 9 13.84 -4.41 15.99
C LYS A 9 14.59 -3.14 15.58
N ARG A 10 15.49 -3.29 14.61
CA ARG A 10 16.29 -2.20 14.03
C ARG A 10 15.77 -1.83 12.65
N VAL A 11 15.72 -0.53 12.38
CA VAL A 11 15.24 0.01 11.10
C VAL A 11 16.37 0.79 10.44
N TYR A 12 16.62 0.49 9.17
CA TYR A 12 17.54 1.19 8.31
C TYR A 12 16.76 1.86 7.19
N LEU A 13 16.81 3.19 7.17
CA LEU A 13 16.15 3.99 6.15
C LEU A 13 17.18 4.89 5.48
N GLY A 14 17.20 4.87 4.16
CA GLY A 14 18.12 5.70 3.42
C GLY A 14 17.82 5.77 1.93
N THR A 15 18.70 6.46 1.22
CA THR A 15 18.59 6.63 -0.22
C THR A 15 19.95 6.38 -0.85
N ARG A 16 19.94 5.82 -2.05
CA ARG A 16 21.12 5.68 -2.89
C ARG A 16 20.74 6.07 -4.31
N ALA A 17 21.52 6.95 -4.91
CA ALA A 17 21.39 7.27 -6.33
C ALA A 17 22.53 6.59 -7.09
N TRP A 18 22.23 6.08 -8.28
CA TRP A 18 23.26 5.68 -9.22
C TRP A 18 22.83 6.07 -10.63
N THR A 19 23.83 6.27 -11.50
CA THR A 19 23.63 6.59 -12.90
C THR A 19 24.13 5.41 -13.72
N ASP A 20 23.24 4.77 -14.47
CA ASP A 20 23.64 3.79 -15.47
C ASP A 20 24.10 4.52 -16.75
N LYS A 21 25.12 4.00 -17.43
CA LYS A 21 25.65 4.59 -18.68
C LYS A 21 24.58 4.71 -19.78
N LYS A 22 23.53 3.91 -19.73
CA LYS A 22 22.41 3.90 -20.69
C LYS A 22 21.28 4.87 -20.32
N LEU A 23 21.28 5.43 -19.11
CA LEU A 23 20.19 6.26 -18.62
C LEU A 23 20.57 7.74 -18.64
N LYS A 24 19.68 8.57 -19.20
CA LYS A 24 19.85 10.03 -19.25
C LYS A 24 19.66 10.72 -17.90
N ARG A 25 19.08 10.02 -16.91
CA ARG A 25 18.78 10.54 -15.57
C ARG A 25 19.21 9.53 -14.51
N PRO A 26 19.71 9.99 -13.34
CA PRO A 26 20.05 9.10 -12.25
C PRO A 26 18.80 8.39 -11.72
N ILE A 27 18.95 7.11 -11.35
CA ILE A 27 17.92 6.40 -10.60
C ILE A 27 18.18 6.62 -9.12
N ARG A 28 17.16 7.07 -8.40
CA ARG A 28 17.16 7.11 -6.95
C ARG A 28 16.40 5.90 -6.41
N ALA A 29 17.06 5.11 -5.58
CA ALA A 29 16.45 4.08 -4.74
C ALA A 29 16.37 4.56 -3.30
N VAL A 30 15.19 4.50 -2.72
CA VAL A 30 14.95 4.62 -1.28
C VAL A 30 14.82 3.21 -0.72
N TYR A 31 15.59 2.87 0.30
CA TYR A 31 15.52 1.56 0.94
C TYR A 31 14.98 1.69 2.36
N HIS A 32 14.11 0.76 2.73
CA HIS A 32 13.58 0.55 4.07
C HIS A 32 13.86 -0.90 4.45
N VAL A 33 14.83 -1.10 5.33
CA VAL A 33 15.26 -2.43 5.79
C VAL A 33 14.95 -2.56 7.27
N ILE A 34 14.28 -3.64 7.64
CA ILE A 34 13.96 -3.98 9.02
C ILE A 34 14.71 -5.26 9.36
N GLU A 35 15.52 -5.19 10.40
CA GLU A 35 16.18 -6.33 11.01
C GLU A 35 15.47 -6.64 12.33
N ARG A 36 15.00 -7.89 12.49
CA ARG A 36 14.38 -8.37 13.72
C ARG A 36 15.22 -9.49 14.31
N THR A 37 15.63 -9.34 15.56
CA THR A 37 16.22 -10.41 16.37
C THR A 37 15.22 -10.98 17.37
N MET A 38 14.08 -10.32 17.55
CA MET A 38 13.01 -10.72 18.46
C MET A 38 11.64 -10.44 17.84
N GLU A 39 10.72 -11.39 18.00
CA GLU A 39 9.33 -11.24 17.57
C GLU A 39 8.57 -10.22 18.44
N ALA A 40 7.32 -9.94 18.10
CA ALA A 40 6.51 -8.94 18.81
C ALA A 40 6.08 -9.40 20.22
N ASP A 41 6.03 -10.72 20.44
CA ASP A 41 5.69 -11.39 21.69
C ASP A 41 6.90 -11.58 22.63
N GLY A 42 8.10 -11.14 22.22
CA GLY A 42 9.33 -11.28 22.98
C GLY A 42 10.13 -12.56 22.68
N GLN A 43 9.68 -13.40 21.74
CA GLN A 43 10.44 -14.59 21.36
C GLN A 43 11.72 -14.21 20.61
N LEU A 44 12.88 -14.61 21.14
CA LEU A 44 14.18 -14.44 20.47
C LEU A 44 14.27 -15.35 19.24
N LEU A 45 14.79 -14.80 18.15
CA LEU A 45 15.04 -15.52 16.90
C LEU A 45 16.47 -16.07 16.89
N LEU A 46 16.63 -17.33 16.49
CA LEU A 46 17.95 -17.97 16.35
C LEU A 46 18.83 -17.25 15.32
N THR A 47 18.22 -16.75 14.25
CA THR A 47 18.86 -15.92 13.23
C THR A 47 18.04 -14.66 12.99
N PRO A 48 18.67 -13.49 12.80
CA PRO A 48 17.93 -12.27 12.52
C PRO A 48 17.11 -12.39 11.24
N ARG A 49 15.85 -11.98 11.30
CA ARG A 49 14.97 -11.88 10.13
C ARG A 49 15.14 -10.50 9.51
N ILE A 50 15.50 -10.46 8.23
CA ILE A 50 15.70 -9.22 7.47
C ILE A 50 14.58 -9.07 6.45
N GLU A 51 13.86 -7.96 6.51
CA GLU A 51 12.88 -7.55 5.50
C GLU A 51 13.38 -6.28 4.81
N ALA A 52 13.53 -6.32 3.50
CA ALA A 52 14.02 -5.19 2.72
C ALA A 52 12.99 -4.78 1.66
N GLN A 53 12.62 -3.50 1.68
CA GLN A 53 11.81 -2.87 0.65
C GLN A 53 12.64 -1.79 -0.04
N VAL A 54 12.57 -1.74 -1.37
CA VAL A 54 13.30 -0.76 -2.18
C VAL A 54 12.34 -0.08 -3.13
N PHE A 55 12.29 1.25 -3.05
CA PHE A 55 11.43 2.10 -3.85
C PHE A 55 12.29 2.87 -4.85
N PHE A 56 12.07 2.62 -6.14
CA PHE A 56 12.68 3.43 -7.20
C PHE A 56 11.78 4.62 -7.48
N THR A 57 12.29 5.83 -7.31
CA THR A 57 11.46 7.04 -7.42
C THR A 57 12.26 8.22 -7.94
N THR A 58 11.60 9.11 -8.67
CA THR A 58 12.16 10.40 -9.09
C THR A 58 11.86 11.52 -8.09
N LEU A 59 11.06 11.26 -7.06
CA LEU A 59 10.76 12.23 -6.02
C LEU A 59 12.05 12.69 -5.33
N THR A 60 12.10 13.94 -4.90
CA THR A 60 13.25 14.52 -4.18
C THR A 60 13.00 14.68 -2.68
N CYS A 61 11.79 14.31 -2.22
CA CYS A 61 11.40 14.34 -0.81
C CYS A 61 12.18 13.34 0.05
N SER A 62 12.08 13.48 1.37
CA SER A 62 12.83 12.62 2.29
C SER A 62 12.47 11.13 2.12
N PRO A 63 13.38 10.19 2.42
CA PRO A 63 13.09 8.76 2.43
C PRO A 63 11.83 8.39 3.24
N TRP A 64 11.58 9.13 4.33
CA TRP A 64 10.42 8.93 5.19
C TRP A 64 9.13 9.34 4.50
N GLN A 65 9.13 10.47 3.79
CA GLN A 65 7.98 10.90 2.98
C GLN A 65 7.68 9.93 1.83
N VAL A 66 8.70 9.36 1.19
CA VAL A 66 8.49 8.32 0.17
C VAL A 66 7.78 7.10 0.76
N LEU A 67 8.18 6.66 1.96
CA LEU A 67 7.54 5.54 2.64
C LEU A 67 6.08 5.86 3.02
N GLN A 68 5.79 7.08 3.48
CA GLN A 68 4.42 7.52 3.77
C GLN A 68 3.56 7.55 2.52
N LEU A 69 4.04 8.16 1.43
CA LEU A 69 3.32 8.20 0.16
C LEU A 69 3.04 6.79 -0.38
N TYR A 70 3.97 5.86 -0.18
CA TYR A 70 3.74 4.46 -0.53
C TYR A 70 2.75 3.77 0.39
N GLY A 71 2.78 4.06 1.70
CA GLY A 71 1.78 3.60 2.66
C GLY A 71 0.37 4.09 2.31
N ASP A 72 0.25 5.36 1.94
CA ASP A 72 -1.02 5.93 1.47
C ASP A 72 -1.50 5.26 0.18
N HIS A 73 -0.57 4.82 -0.68
CA HIS A 73 -0.91 4.06 -1.89
C HIS A 73 -1.59 2.72 -1.60
N ALA A 74 -1.38 2.12 -0.41
CA ALA A 74 -2.09 0.90 -0.02
C ALA A 74 -3.62 1.09 -0.02
N THR A 75 -4.13 2.33 0.15
CA THR A 75 -5.56 2.62 -0.02
C THR A 75 -6.02 2.43 -1.47
N SER A 76 -5.19 2.80 -2.45
CA SER A 76 -5.46 2.56 -3.87
C SER A 76 -5.47 1.05 -4.15
N GLU A 77 -4.51 0.29 -3.60
CA GLU A 77 -4.46 -1.17 -3.76
C GLU A 77 -5.67 -1.87 -3.12
N GLN A 78 -6.14 -1.38 -1.98
CA GLN A 78 -7.38 -1.83 -1.38
C GLN A 78 -8.58 -1.55 -2.31
N PHE A 79 -8.68 -0.34 -2.89
CA PHE A 79 -9.74 -0.03 -3.85
C PHE A 79 -9.66 -0.88 -5.12
N HIS A 80 -8.46 -1.22 -5.59
CA HIS A 80 -8.30 -2.14 -6.72
C HIS A 80 -8.77 -3.56 -6.38
N SER A 81 -8.62 -3.98 -5.13
CA SER A 81 -9.11 -5.28 -4.66
C SER A 81 -10.63 -5.26 -4.53
N GLU A 82 -11.20 -4.27 -3.85
CA GLU A 82 -12.65 -4.06 -3.71
C GLU A 82 -13.34 -3.95 -5.08
N LEU A 83 -12.81 -3.16 -6.01
CA LEU A 83 -13.36 -3.03 -7.36
C LEU A 83 -13.43 -4.36 -8.11
N LYS A 84 -12.40 -5.21 -7.96
CA LYS A 84 -12.34 -6.52 -8.62
C LYS A 84 -13.33 -7.50 -8.02
N THR A 85 -13.39 -7.57 -6.69
CA THR A 85 -14.25 -8.53 -5.97
C THR A 85 -15.71 -8.10 -6.01
N ASP A 86 -16.03 -6.84 -5.74
CA ASP A 86 -17.40 -6.37 -5.54
C ASP A 86 -18.18 -6.29 -6.84
N LEU A 87 -17.50 -5.93 -7.93
CA LEU A 87 -18.08 -5.93 -9.28
C LEU A 87 -17.76 -7.19 -10.08
N ASN A 88 -17.06 -8.15 -9.48
CA ASN A 88 -16.63 -9.40 -10.10
C ASN A 88 -15.89 -9.20 -11.44
N LEU A 89 -15.07 -8.14 -11.56
CA LEU A 89 -14.36 -7.76 -12.78
C LEU A 89 -13.18 -8.69 -13.12
N GLU A 90 -12.89 -9.67 -12.25
CA GLU A 90 -11.94 -10.75 -12.55
C GLU A 90 -12.51 -11.75 -13.56
N CYS A 91 -13.85 -11.80 -13.69
CA CYS A 91 -14.57 -12.69 -14.59
C CYS A 91 -15.10 -11.91 -15.81
N LEU A 92 -14.19 -11.42 -16.64
CA LEU A 92 -14.53 -10.63 -17.83
C LEU A 92 -15.41 -11.43 -18.81
N PRO A 93 -16.51 -10.84 -19.32
CA PRO A 93 -17.55 -11.59 -20.02
C PRO A 93 -17.26 -11.86 -21.51
N SER A 94 -16.32 -11.14 -22.12
CA SER A 94 -16.01 -11.25 -23.56
C SER A 94 -14.70 -11.98 -23.84
N ARG A 95 -14.61 -12.58 -25.03
CA ARG A 95 -13.37 -13.15 -25.58
C ARG A 95 -12.48 -12.11 -26.27
N THR A 96 -12.96 -10.88 -26.45
CA THR A 96 -12.23 -9.80 -27.11
C THR A 96 -11.72 -8.77 -26.11
N PHE A 97 -10.46 -8.34 -26.27
CA PHE A 97 -9.85 -7.34 -25.40
C PHE A 97 -10.59 -6.00 -25.44
N ALA A 98 -11.01 -5.53 -26.62
CA ALA A 98 -11.69 -4.24 -26.76
C ALA A 98 -13.02 -4.17 -25.99
N THR A 99 -13.80 -5.25 -25.97
CA THR A 99 -15.05 -5.29 -25.20
C THR A 99 -14.78 -5.38 -23.71
N ASN A 100 -13.79 -6.16 -23.29
CA ASN A 100 -13.40 -6.27 -21.89
C ASN A 100 -12.83 -4.97 -21.33
N ASP A 101 -12.07 -4.23 -22.14
CA ASP A 101 -11.57 -2.90 -21.80
C ASP A 101 -12.74 -1.92 -21.53
N LEU A 102 -13.75 -1.89 -22.40
CA LEU A 102 -14.96 -1.09 -22.18
C LEU A 102 -15.71 -1.50 -20.90
N VAL A 103 -15.85 -2.80 -20.64
CA VAL A 103 -16.47 -3.33 -19.41
C VAL A 103 -15.67 -2.88 -18.18
N GLN A 104 -14.34 -2.92 -18.25
CA GLN A 104 -13.47 -2.49 -17.16
C GLN A 104 -13.61 -0.98 -16.88
N TYR A 105 -13.68 -0.13 -17.91
CA TYR A 105 -13.94 1.31 -17.74
C TYR A 105 -15.31 1.58 -17.11
N ALA A 106 -16.36 0.91 -17.60
CA ALA A 106 -17.69 1.04 -17.02
C ALA A 106 -17.70 0.60 -15.54
N GLY A 107 -17.00 -0.48 -15.22
CA GLY A 107 -16.81 -0.96 -13.86
C GLY A 107 -16.10 0.04 -12.95
N LEU A 108 -15.03 0.68 -13.42
CA LEU A 108 -14.35 1.76 -12.67
C LEU A 108 -15.30 2.91 -12.31
N ILE A 109 -16.13 3.35 -13.26
CA ILE A 109 -17.09 4.44 -13.05
C ILE A 109 -18.16 4.02 -12.04
N ALA A 110 -18.76 2.84 -12.25
CA ALA A 110 -19.79 2.31 -11.37
C ALA A 110 -19.30 2.16 -9.93
N TYR A 111 -18.11 1.56 -9.73
CA TYR A 111 -17.49 1.40 -8.42
C TYR A 111 -17.25 2.77 -7.75
N SER A 112 -16.68 3.72 -8.49
CA SER A 112 -16.38 5.06 -7.96
C SER A 112 -17.64 5.80 -7.48
N LEU A 113 -18.75 5.68 -8.24
CA LEU A 113 -20.03 6.26 -7.87
C LEU A 113 -20.64 5.59 -6.63
N LEU A 114 -20.68 4.25 -6.60
CA LEU A 114 -21.20 3.50 -5.45
C LEU A 114 -20.41 3.80 -4.18
N ARG A 115 -19.08 3.87 -4.30
CA ARG A 115 -18.20 4.22 -3.19
C ARG A 115 -18.47 5.64 -2.69
N ALA A 116 -18.61 6.61 -3.59
CA ALA A 116 -18.92 7.99 -3.21
C ALA A 116 -20.27 8.09 -2.48
N ILE A 117 -21.31 7.41 -2.99
CA ILE A 117 -22.62 7.34 -2.32
C ILE A 117 -22.49 6.74 -0.92
N GLY A 118 -21.73 5.65 -0.77
CA GLY A 118 -21.48 5.01 0.52
C GLY A 118 -20.77 5.94 1.52
N GLN A 119 -19.76 6.69 1.07
CA GLN A 119 -19.05 7.64 1.93
C GLN A 119 -19.92 8.84 2.32
N ILE A 120 -20.72 9.38 1.40
CA ILE A 120 -21.64 10.49 1.67
C ILE A 120 -22.71 10.04 2.68
N SER A 121 -23.31 8.87 2.48
CA SER A 121 -24.33 8.31 3.37
C SER A 121 -23.83 8.13 4.81
N LEU A 122 -22.54 7.81 5.00
CA LEU A 122 -21.93 7.69 6.33
C LEU A 122 -21.69 9.02 7.06
N GLN A 123 -21.80 10.16 6.37
CA GLN A 123 -21.63 11.49 6.94
C GLN A 123 -22.96 12.14 7.35
N GLU A 124 -24.09 11.56 6.95
CA GLU A 124 -25.42 12.08 7.27
C GLU A 124 -25.76 11.89 8.76
N PRO A 125 -26.55 12.78 9.38
CA PRO A 125 -26.90 12.70 10.81
C PRO A 125 -27.59 11.40 11.21
N ASP A 126 -28.33 10.79 10.29
CA ASP A 126 -29.06 9.53 10.47
C ASP A 126 -28.24 8.29 10.04
N ALA A 127 -26.93 8.45 9.82
CA ALA A 127 -26.06 7.33 9.46
C ALA A 127 -26.09 6.25 10.56
N PRO A 128 -26.09 4.96 10.19
CA PRO A 128 -26.08 3.88 11.17
C PRO A 128 -24.85 4.00 12.07
N VAL A 129 -25.07 4.03 13.39
CA VAL A 129 -24.00 4.12 14.39
C VAL A 129 -23.03 2.97 14.17
N ARG A 130 -21.74 3.28 13.95
CA ARG A 130 -20.68 2.26 13.96
C ARG A 130 -20.69 1.58 15.33
N MET A 131 -21.21 0.35 15.40
CA MET A 131 -20.97 -0.51 16.55
C MET A 131 -19.46 -0.75 16.63
N ARG A 132 -18.79 -0.14 17.62
CA ARG A 132 -17.48 -0.63 18.02
C ARG A 132 -17.71 -2.03 18.57
N CYS A 133 -17.10 -3.04 17.95
CA CYS A 133 -16.89 -4.30 18.63
C CYS A 133 -16.14 -3.98 19.92
N ILE A 134 -16.83 -4.14 21.05
CA ILE A 134 -16.23 -4.12 22.37
C ILE A 134 -15.32 -5.35 22.38
N THR A 135 -14.01 -5.15 22.29
CA THR A 135 -13.05 -6.20 22.67
C THR A 135 -12.97 -6.15 24.19
N ASP A 136 -13.75 -7.01 24.83
CA ASP A 136 -13.65 -7.29 26.26
C ASP A 136 -12.34 -8.03 26.57
N GLY A 137 -11.67 -7.61 27.66
CA GLY A 137 -10.80 -8.47 28.49
C GLY A 137 -9.33 -8.52 28.11
#